data_AF-A0A931D7G6-F1
#
_entry.id   AF-A0A931D7G6-F1
#
_cell.length_a   1.000
_cell.length_b   1.000
_cell.length_c   1.000
_cell.angle_alpha   90.00
_cell.angle_beta   90.00
_cell.angle_gamma   90.00
#
_symmetry.space_group_name_H-M   'P 1'
#
loop_
_entity.id
_entity.type
_entity.pdbx_description
1 polymer ?
#
loop_
_entity_poly.entity_id
_entity_poly.type
_entity_poly.pdbx_seq_one_letter_code
_entity_poly.pdbx_strand_id
1 'polypeptide(L)'
;MSTAMAIAVDAKHDWTSRALEYIKQVPGGNWFSADNLHADLPAPPDPHHVGRVFQLAEDQRLISRGPMDRGPRGSVRREWRRNEPFGVMVR
;
A
#
# COMPACT_ATOMS: atom_id res chain seq x y z
N MET A 1 -18.27 19.58 -22.30
CA MET A 1 -18.16 18.13 -22.02
C MET A 1 -16.86 17.89 -21.27
N SER A 2 -16.88 17.83 -19.92
CA SER A 2 -15.66 17.58 -19.10
C SER A 2 -15.92 16.71 -17.87
N THR A 3 -16.94 15.86 -17.90
CA THR A 3 -17.40 15.13 -16.71
C THR A 3 -16.58 13.84 -16.45
N ALA A 4 -16.05 13.21 -17.50
CA ALA A 4 -15.35 11.92 -17.37
C ALA A 4 -13.99 12.03 -16.67
N MET A 5 -13.25 13.12 -16.87
CA MET A 5 -11.93 13.28 -16.23
C MET A 5 -12.04 13.59 -14.74
N ALA A 6 -13.05 14.34 -14.30
CA ALA A 6 -13.25 14.64 -12.88
C ALA A 6 -13.58 13.37 -12.08
N ILE A 7 -14.45 12.51 -12.62
CA ILE A 7 -14.84 11.24 -11.97
C ILE A 7 -13.65 10.29 -11.84
N ALA A 8 -12.79 10.20 -12.86
CA ALA A 8 -11.62 9.33 -12.83
C ALA A 8 -10.55 9.79 -11.83
N VAL A 9 -10.39 11.12 -11.64
CA VAL A 9 -9.49 11.68 -10.65
C VAL A 9 -10.02 11.44 -9.22
N ASP A 10 -11.32 11.60 -9.02
CA ASP A 10 -11.98 11.38 -7.73
C ASP A 10 -11.85 9.92 -7.27
N ALA A 11 -12.18 8.97 -8.17
CA ALA A 11 -12.03 7.53 -7.90
C ALA A 11 -10.55 7.10 -7.66
N LYS A 12 -9.60 7.74 -8.34
CA LYS A 12 -8.16 7.50 -8.14
C LYS A 12 -7.67 8.02 -6.78
N HIS A 13 -8.12 9.21 -6.39
CA HIS A 13 -7.76 9.83 -5.13
C HIS A 13 -8.36 9.05 -3.95
N ASP A 14 -9.61 8.60 -4.11
CA ASP A 14 -10.30 7.75 -3.14
C ASP A 14 -9.57 6.41 -2.94
N TRP A 15 -9.18 5.72 -4.03
CA TRP A 15 -8.45 4.45 -3.92
C TRP A 15 -7.08 4.61 -3.24
N THR A 16 -6.30 5.62 -3.62
CA THR A 16 -4.95 5.85 -3.04
C THR A 16 -5.04 6.14 -1.55
N SER A 17 -6.01 6.96 -1.13
CA SER A 17 -6.25 7.29 0.27
C SER A 17 -6.65 6.07 1.08
N ARG A 18 -7.62 5.27 0.59
CA ARG A 18 -8.02 4.00 1.23
C ARG A 18 -6.86 3.01 1.36
N ALA A 19 -6.03 2.92 0.32
CA ALA A 19 -4.85 2.07 0.32
C ALA A 19 -3.79 2.50 1.37
N LEU A 20 -3.58 3.81 1.53
CA LEU A 20 -2.72 4.34 2.59
C LEU A 20 -3.31 4.12 3.99
N GLU A 21 -4.63 4.27 4.15
CA GLU A 21 -5.31 3.97 5.41
C GLU A 21 -5.20 2.49 5.78
N TYR A 22 -5.37 1.59 4.82
CA TYR A 22 -5.14 0.16 5.00
C TYR A 22 -3.73 -0.11 5.52
N ILE A 23 -2.70 0.45 4.87
CA ILE A 23 -1.29 0.31 5.30
C ILE A 23 -1.09 0.78 6.75
N LYS A 24 -1.77 1.86 7.16
CA LYS A 24 -1.72 2.37 8.55
C LYS A 24 -2.45 1.48 9.55
N GLN A 25 -3.37 0.63 9.11
CA GLN A 25 -4.08 -0.33 9.96
C GLN A 25 -3.36 -1.68 10.06
N VAL A 26 -2.48 -2.01 9.09
CA VAL A 26 -1.66 -3.22 9.17
C VAL A 26 -0.94 -3.26 10.53
N PRO A 27 -1.03 -4.37 11.29
CA PRO A 27 -0.32 -4.50 12.55
C PRO A 27 1.19 -4.30 12.35
N GLY A 28 1.78 -3.47 13.21
CA GLY A 28 3.23 -3.28 13.22
C GLY A 28 3.95 -4.61 13.43
N GLY A 29 5.08 -4.81 12.75
CA GLY A 29 5.92 -6.00 12.91
C GLY A 29 5.69 -7.12 11.89
N ASN A 30 4.51 -7.21 11.26
CA ASN A 30 4.23 -8.22 10.23
C ASN A 30 4.69 -7.76 8.84
N TRP A 31 5.21 -8.70 8.05
CA TRP A 31 5.47 -8.51 6.63
C TRP A 31 4.16 -8.62 5.85
N PHE A 32 3.98 -7.73 4.87
CA PHE A 32 2.84 -7.74 3.97
C PHE A 32 3.27 -7.32 2.57
N SER A 33 2.42 -7.62 1.58
CA SER A 33 2.71 -7.44 0.16
C SER A 33 1.57 -6.73 -0.56
N ALA A 34 1.78 -6.45 -1.84
CA ALA A 34 0.73 -5.93 -2.72
C ALA A 34 -0.50 -6.83 -2.78
N ASP A 35 -0.33 -8.15 -2.64
CA ASP A 35 -1.44 -9.10 -2.68
C ASP A 35 -2.39 -8.94 -1.49
N ASN A 36 -1.86 -8.53 -0.32
CA ASN A 36 -2.69 -8.21 0.84
C ASN A 36 -3.60 -7.02 0.56
N LEU A 37 -3.07 -5.99 -0.11
CA LEU A 37 -3.84 -4.84 -0.57
C LEU A 37 -4.98 -5.27 -1.52
N HIS A 38 -4.68 -6.18 -2.45
CA HIS A 38 -5.66 -6.70 -3.41
C HIS A 38 -6.73 -7.61 -2.78
N ALA A 39 -6.45 -8.22 -1.64
CA ALA A 39 -7.42 -9.04 -0.92
C ALA A 39 -8.50 -8.18 -0.25
N ASP A 40 -8.11 -7.03 0.30
CA ASP A 40 -8.99 -6.19 1.12
C ASP A 40 -9.55 -4.96 0.39
N LEU A 41 -8.92 -4.54 -0.72
CA LEU A 41 -9.38 -3.42 -1.54
C LEU A 41 -9.80 -3.87 -2.93
N PRO A 42 -10.81 -3.20 -3.54
CA PRO A 42 -11.14 -3.43 -4.93
C PRO A 42 -9.93 -3.11 -5.83
N ALA A 43 -9.90 -3.71 -7.01
CA ALA A 43 -8.83 -3.47 -7.98
C ALA A 43 -8.67 -1.96 -8.25
N PRO A 44 -7.44 -1.43 -8.26
CA PRO A 44 -7.22 -0.03 -8.58
C PRO A 44 -7.66 0.27 -10.01
N PRO A 45 -8.03 1.53 -10.30
CA PRO A 45 -8.33 1.95 -11.66
C PRO A 45 -7.12 1.88 -12.62
N ASP A 46 -5.89 1.80 -12.09
CA ASP A 46 -4.65 1.64 -12.84
C ASP A 46 -3.69 0.70 -12.06
N PRO A 47 -3.06 -0.29 -12.71
CA PRO A 47 -2.15 -1.23 -12.04
C PRO A 47 -0.92 -0.56 -11.40
N HIS A 48 -0.47 0.58 -11.91
CA HIS A 48 0.66 1.33 -11.35
C HIS A 48 0.32 2.05 -10.04
N HIS A 49 -0.96 2.17 -9.66
CA HIS A 49 -1.36 2.82 -8.41
C HIS A 49 -0.88 2.05 -7.18
N VAL A 50 -0.83 0.72 -7.24
CA VAL A 50 -0.31 -0.11 -6.14
C VAL A 50 1.13 0.28 -5.85
N GLY A 51 1.99 0.26 -6.86
CA GLY A 51 3.40 0.64 -6.72
C GLY A 51 3.57 2.08 -6.21
N ARG A 52 2.74 3.02 -6.70
CA ARG A 52 2.77 4.42 -6.24
C ARG A 52 2.36 4.55 -4.77
N VAL A 53 1.38 3.80 -4.28
CA VAL A 53 1.00 3.81 -2.86
C VAL A 53 2.13 3.31 -1.97
N PHE A 54 2.78 2.20 -2.34
CA PHE A 54 3.93 1.69 -1.59
C PHE A 54 5.10 2.68 -1.61
N GLN A 55 5.36 3.32 -2.75
CA GLN A 55 6.39 4.37 -2.83
C GLN A 55 6.04 5.55 -1.92
N LEU A 56 4.81 6.06 -1.95
CA LEU A 56 4.36 7.15 -1.09
C LEU A 56 4.44 6.78 0.40
N ALA A 57 4.11 5.54 0.75
CA ALA A 57 4.20 5.04 2.11
C ALA A 57 5.66 4.91 2.58
N GLU A 58 6.59 4.51 1.71
CA GLU A 58 8.04 4.53 1.97
C GLU A 58 8.54 5.96 2.17
N ASP A 59 8.15 6.89 1.28
CA ASP A 59 8.55 8.31 1.34
C ASP A 59 8.04 8.98 2.64
N GLN A 60 6.85 8.60 3.10
CA GLN A 60 6.26 9.04 4.38
C GLN A 60 6.80 8.28 5.59
N ARG A 61 7.73 7.34 5.40
CA ARG A 61 8.31 6.48 6.45
C ARG A 61 7.26 5.68 7.23
N LEU A 62 6.11 5.38 6.60
CA LEU A 62 5.06 4.53 7.18
C LEU A 62 5.43 3.05 7.10
N ILE A 63 6.25 2.69 6.10
CA ILE A 63 6.69 1.32 5.86
C ILE A 63 8.19 1.30 5.60
N SER A 64 8.80 0.15 5.83
CA SER A 64 10.16 -0.16 5.44
C SER A 64 10.16 -1.29 4.42
N ARG A 65 11.00 -1.13 3.40
CA ARG A 65 11.18 -2.13 2.36
C ARG A 65 11.81 -3.40 2.94
N GLY A 66 11.17 -4.52 2.65
CA GLY A 66 11.54 -5.83 3.15
C GLY A 66 12.33 -6.68 2.15
N PRO A 67 12.53 -7.96 2.51
CA PRO A 67 13.06 -8.94 1.60
C PRO A 67 12.11 -9.15 0.41
N MET A 68 12.66 -9.74 -0.64
CA MET A 68 11.85 -10.29 -1.72
C MET A 68 11.51 -11.73 -1.34
N ASP A 69 10.23 -12.01 -1.09
CA ASP A 69 9.75 -13.36 -0.88
C ASP A 69 9.67 -14.11 -2.22
N ARG A 70 10.01 -15.40 -2.21
CA ARG A 70 9.86 -16.28 -3.37
C ARG A 70 8.64 -17.15 -3.13
N GLY A 71 7.54 -16.79 -3.78
CA GLY A 71 6.32 -17.58 -3.76
C GLY A 71 6.52 -18.98 -4.36
N PRO A 72 5.58 -19.91 -4.10
CA PRO A 72 5.71 -21.34 -4.40
C PRO A 72 5.83 -21.70 -5.90
N ARG A 73 5.67 -20.75 -6.82
CA ARG A 73 5.84 -20.93 -8.28
C ARG A 73 7.01 -20.12 -8.86
N GLY A 74 7.96 -19.69 -8.03
CA GLY A 74 9.07 -18.84 -8.45
C GLY A 74 8.69 -17.36 -8.65
N SER A 75 7.45 -16.98 -8.33
CA SER A 75 7.01 -15.59 -8.33
C SER A 75 7.74 -14.83 -7.23
N VAL A 76 8.48 -13.79 -7.60
CA VAL A 76 9.12 -12.90 -6.63
C VAL A 76 8.12 -11.85 -6.19
N ARG A 77 7.85 -11.78 -4.89
CA ARG A 77 6.97 -10.79 -4.28
C ARG A 77 7.79 -9.88 -3.41
N ARG A 78 7.56 -8.57 -3.54
CA ARG A 78 8.17 -7.62 -2.64
C ARG A 78 7.32 -7.55 -1.37
N GLU A 79 7.99 -7.57 -0.23
CA GLU A 79 7.35 -7.38 1.05
C GLU A 79 7.76 -6.05 1.67
N TRP A 80 6.88 -5.55 2.52
CA TRP A 80 7.07 -4.36 3.32
C TRP A 80 6.66 -4.67 4.74
N ARG A 81 7.28 -3.97 5.69
CA ARG A 81 6.86 -3.98 7.09
C ARG A 81 6.39 -2.59 7.45
N ARG A 82 5.26 -2.50 8.15
CA ARG A 82 4.82 -1.22 8.70
C ARG A 82 5.79 -0.78 9.78
N ASN A 83 6.20 0.48 9.73
CA ASN A 83 6.94 1.12 10.80
C ASN A 83 5.97 1.45 11.92
N GLU A 84 6.37 1.16 13.16
CA GLU A 84 5.62 1.65 14.31
C GLU A 84 5.59 3.19 14.26
N PRO A 85 4.47 3.83 14.64
CA PRO A 85 4.46 5.27 14.77
C PRO A 85 5.58 5.65 15.75
N PHE A 86 6.49 6.53 15.33
CA PHE A 86 7.50 7.13 16.19
C PHE A 86 6.78 7.86 17.34
N GLY A 87 6.46 7.16 18.43
CA GLY A 87 5.56 7.71 19.44
C GLY A 87 5.16 6.80 20.59
N VAL A 88 5.51 5.52 20.58
CA VAL A 88 5.30 4.66 21.77
C VAL A 88 6.66 4.20 22.29
N MET A 89 7.45 5.18 22.74
CA MET A 89 8.45 4.93 23.79
C MET A 89 7.64 4.66 25.07
N VAL A 90 7.23 3.40 25.29
CA VAL A 90 6.81 2.99 26.63
C VAL A 90 8.06 3.09 27.49
N ARG A 91 8.11 4.14 28.32
CA ARG A 91 9.02 4.20 29.47
C ARG A 91 8.52 3.29 30.57
#